data_AF-A0A2W4R6Y5-F1
#
_entry.id   AF-A0A2W4R6Y5-F1
#
_cell.length_a   1.000
_cell.length_b   1.000
_cell.length_c   1.000
_cell.angle_alpha   90.00
_cell.angle_beta   90.00
_cell.angle_gamma   90.00
#
_symmetry.space_group_name_H-M   'P 1'
#
loop_
_entity.id
_entity.type
_entity.pdbx_description
1 polymer ?
#
loop_
_entity_poly.entity_id
_entity_poly.type
_entity_poly.pdbx_seq_one_letter_code
_entity_poly.pdbx_strand_id
1 'polypeptide(L)'
;TAVPSARFNASFAALRERALEAVGWDFLGRREDAFGQIARPPQPGEERRNWLMTGRGFAINRNLIVGFPAPIEVVREDLDVNTYWRVFVRVADEYQSGQLGEPLRRMPWDFASRNQGDVEAYEQGGRLRAEMPSGYYVDLTQLAADYGWERVPAGSDWRRNFNSTNYWLFNKRDGLTWYEAMRELYTEAQLGGFAPRPSTAAPAPDISALTQLPPASTEATTEETP
;
A
#
# COMPACT_ATOMS: atom_id res chain seq x y z
N THR A 1 5.26 -18.95 17.69
CA THR A 1 5.47 -17.57 17.19
C THR A 1 5.99 -17.66 15.78
N ALA A 2 5.33 -17.03 14.80
CA ALA A 2 5.83 -17.02 13.42
C ALA A 2 7.11 -16.18 13.35
N VAL A 3 8.13 -16.69 12.66
CA VAL A 3 9.42 -15.98 12.46
C VAL A 3 9.49 -15.57 10.99
N PRO A 4 9.72 -14.30 10.66
CA PRO A 4 9.88 -13.86 9.27
C PRO A 4 10.96 -14.65 8.54
N SER A 5 10.80 -14.81 7.22
CA SER A 5 11.77 -15.52 6.40
C SER A 5 13.16 -14.85 6.47
N ALA A 6 14.23 -15.66 6.38
CA ALA A 6 15.60 -15.16 6.47
C ALA A 6 15.93 -14.08 5.40
N ARG A 7 15.33 -14.21 4.21
CA ARG A 7 15.48 -13.25 3.10
C ARG A 7 14.84 -11.89 3.41
N PHE A 8 13.65 -11.88 4.02
CA PHE A 8 13.02 -10.65 4.50
C PHE A 8 13.90 -9.93 5.53
N ASN A 9 14.40 -10.68 6.51
CA ASN A 9 15.23 -10.11 7.57
C ASN A 9 16.50 -9.47 7.02
N ALA A 10 17.15 -10.09 6.03
CA ALA A 10 18.34 -9.53 5.39
C ALA A 10 18.04 -8.24 4.61
N SER A 11 16.98 -8.22 3.80
CA SER A 11 16.60 -7.03 3.01
C SER A 11 16.19 -5.86 3.91
N PHE A 12 15.44 -6.13 4.98
CA PHE A 12 15.07 -5.08 5.94
C PHE A 12 16.27 -4.55 6.72
N ALA A 13 17.18 -5.44 7.14
CA ALA A 13 18.41 -5.04 7.83
C ALA A 13 19.26 -4.12 6.97
N ALA A 14 19.46 -4.46 5.69
CA ALA A 14 20.21 -3.63 4.76
C ALA A 14 19.53 -2.27 4.51
N LEU A 15 18.20 -2.23 4.38
CA LEU A 15 17.46 -0.96 4.31
C LEU A 15 17.64 -0.11 5.58
N ARG A 16 17.58 -0.71 6.77
CA ARG A 16 17.77 0.00 8.05
C ARG A 16 19.16 0.59 8.18
N GLU A 17 20.21 -0.18 7.84
CA GLU A 17 21.59 0.32 7.86
C GLU A 17 21.75 1.51 6.93
N ARG A 18 21.25 1.39 5.69
CA ARG A 18 21.32 2.47 4.71
C ARG A 18 20.50 3.71 5.14
N ALA A 19 19.34 3.51 5.75
CA ALA A 19 18.52 4.60 6.28
C ALA A 19 19.22 5.30 7.45
N LEU A 20 19.86 4.56 8.35
CA LEU A 20 20.66 5.13 9.44
C LEU A 20 21.77 6.04 8.90
N GLU A 21 22.50 5.59 7.87
CA GLU A 21 23.55 6.38 7.24
C GLU A 21 23.00 7.63 6.52
N ALA A 22 21.87 7.50 5.81
CA ALA A 22 21.30 8.60 5.03
C ALA A 22 20.65 9.67 5.91
N VAL A 23 19.97 9.24 6.98
CA VAL A 23 19.16 10.12 7.83
C VAL A 23 19.98 10.62 9.03
N GLY A 24 21.00 9.88 9.48
CA GLY A 24 21.83 10.23 10.63
C GLY A 24 21.27 9.79 11.98
N TRP A 25 20.15 9.05 12.00
CA TRP A 25 19.60 8.41 13.19
C TRP A 25 18.82 7.15 12.83
N ASP A 26 18.64 6.24 13.80
CA ASP A 26 18.04 4.92 13.57
C ASP A 26 16.51 4.99 13.46
N PHE A 27 16.04 5.56 12.35
CA PHE A 27 14.63 5.78 12.06
C PHE A 27 13.83 4.47 11.99
N LEU A 28 14.39 3.42 11.36
CA LEU A 28 13.73 2.11 11.22
C LEU A 28 13.97 1.16 12.40
N GLY A 29 14.75 1.56 13.41
CA GLY A 29 15.04 0.75 14.59
C GLY A 29 13.87 0.65 15.56
N ARG A 30 13.03 1.69 15.64
CA ARG A 30 11.78 1.66 16.41
C ARG A 30 10.68 1.00 15.58
N ARG A 31 10.69 -0.34 15.53
CA ARG A 31 9.61 -1.16 14.95
C ARG A 31 8.34 -1.00 15.78
N GLU A 32 7.34 -0.28 15.28
CA GLU A 32 6.05 -0.21 15.96
C GLU A 32 5.14 -1.40 15.65
N ASP A 33 5.30 -2.06 14.49
CA ASP A 33 4.56 -3.30 14.19
C ASP A 33 5.26 -4.09 13.07
N ALA A 34 6.13 -5.03 13.44
CA ALA A 34 6.75 -5.91 12.45
C ALA A 34 5.94 -7.18 12.16
N PHE A 35 4.92 -7.51 12.95
CA PHE A 35 4.08 -8.68 12.74
C PHE A 35 2.65 -8.38 13.16
N GLY A 36 1.79 -8.10 12.17
CA GLY A 36 0.36 -8.09 12.42
C GLY A 36 -0.07 -9.48 12.87
N GLN A 37 -0.59 -9.61 14.09
CA GLN A 37 -1.11 -10.90 14.56
C GLN A 37 -2.28 -11.32 13.69
N ILE A 38 -2.25 -12.56 13.18
CA ILE A 38 -3.34 -13.10 12.34
C ILE A 38 -4.72 -13.05 13.03
N ALA A 39 -4.73 -13.06 14.37
CA ALA A 39 -5.94 -13.03 15.18
C ALA A 39 -6.47 -11.61 15.48
N ARG A 40 -5.71 -10.55 15.19
CA ARG A 40 -6.17 -9.17 15.43
C ARG A 40 -7.23 -8.82 14.38
N PRO A 41 -8.45 -8.43 14.79
CA PRO A 41 -9.43 -7.91 13.83
C PRO A 41 -8.88 -6.61 13.21
N PRO A 42 -9.02 -6.41 11.88
CA PRO A 42 -8.60 -5.17 11.25
C PRO A 42 -9.43 -4.01 11.80
N GLN A 43 -8.80 -2.85 12.00
CA GLN A 43 -9.55 -1.62 12.27
C GLN A 43 -10.34 -1.21 11.03
N PRO A 44 -11.41 -0.40 11.17
CA PRO A 44 -12.09 0.19 10.01
C PRO A 44 -11.06 0.87 9.08
N GLY A 45 -11.04 0.49 7.81
CA GLY A 45 -10.09 0.99 6.79
C GLY A 45 -8.81 0.20 6.62
N GLU A 46 -8.42 -0.60 7.62
CA GLU A 46 -7.30 -1.51 7.46
C GLU A 46 -7.69 -2.67 6.55
N GLU A 47 -6.82 -3.01 5.60
CA GLU A 47 -7.03 -4.17 4.76
C GLU A 47 -7.03 -5.45 5.58
N ARG A 48 -8.05 -6.29 5.38
CA ARG A 48 -8.14 -7.61 6.05
C ARG A 48 -7.00 -8.55 5.65
N ARG A 49 -6.43 -8.38 4.45
CA ARG A 49 -5.26 -9.12 3.94
C ARG A 49 -4.05 -8.20 3.93
N ASN A 50 -3.65 -7.73 5.11
CA ASN A 50 -2.49 -6.86 5.26
C ASN A 50 -1.18 -7.66 5.13
N TRP A 51 -0.22 -7.13 4.38
CA TRP A 51 1.10 -7.73 4.19
C TRP A 51 1.95 -7.78 5.47
N LEU A 52 1.66 -6.97 6.49
CA LEU A 52 2.28 -7.10 7.83
C LEU A 52 2.07 -8.49 8.45
N MET A 53 0.99 -9.18 8.09
CA MET A 53 0.67 -10.52 8.61
C MET A 53 1.54 -11.61 7.98
N THR A 54 2.08 -11.35 6.79
CA THR A 54 2.88 -12.31 6.02
C THR A 54 4.36 -12.33 6.42
N GLY A 55 4.77 -11.40 7.29
CA GLY A 55 6.19 -11.14 7.54
C GLY A 55 6.94 -10.66 6.30
N ARG A 56 6.23 -10.11 5.32
CA ARG A 56 6.76 -9.44 4.11
C ARG A 56 6.28 -8.00 4.00
N GLY A 57 5.99 -7.38 5.13
CA GLY A 57 5.72 -5.95 5.24
C GLY A 57 6.33 -5.36 6.50
N PHE A 58 6.53 -4.04 6.48
CA PHE A 58 6.84 -3.28 7.69
C PHE A 58 6.00 -1.99 7.72
N ALA A 59 5.85 -1.46 8.93
CA ALA A 59 5.21 -0.18 9.19
C ALA A 59 6.21 0.78 9.83
N ILE A 60 6.15 2.06 9.44
CA ILE A 60 6.80 3.16 10.16
C ILE A 60 5.83 3.78 11.18
N ASN A 61 6.35 4.52 12.17
CA ASN A 61 5.50 5.19 13.15
C ASN A 61 4.66 6.30 12.48
N ARG A 62 3.34 6.11 12.47
CA ARG A 62 2.35 7.01 11.84
C ARG A 62 2.05 8.30 12.61
N ASN A 63 2.66 8.49 13.77
CA ASN A 63 2.52 9.72 14.56
C ASN A 63 3.66 10.72 14.28
N LEU A 64 4.66 10.32 13.48
CA LEU A 64 5.81 11.16 13.12
C LEU A 64 5.51 12.25 12.07
N ILE A 65 4.26 12.39 11.64
CA ILE A 65 3.78 13.47 10.77
C ILE A 65 3.33 14.72 11.55
N VAL A 66 3.43 14.70 12.88
CA VAL A 66 3.01 15.80 13.75
C VAL A 66 4.14 16.82 13.91
N GLY A 67 3.78 18.11 13.89
CA GLY A 67 4.71 19.22 14.02
C GLY A 67 4.98 19.94 12.69
N PHE A 68 5.79 21.00 12.77
CA PHE A 68 6.29 21.74 11.62
C PHE A 68 7.65 22.40 11.97
N PRO A 69 8.78 21.92 11.41
CA PRO A 69 8.89 20.75 10.53
C PRO A 69 8.60 19.43 11.26
N ALA A 70 7.90 18.49 10.60
CA ALA A 70 7.65 17.17 11.18
C ALA A 70 8.87 16.23 10.96
N PRO A 71 9.07 15.21 11.81
CA PRO A 71 10.07 14.17 11.58
C PRO A 71 9.87 13.40 10.27
N ILE A 72 8.62 13.30 9.81
CA ILE A 72 8.26 12.77 8.49
C ILE A 72 7.32 13.74 7.79
N GLU A 73 7.60 14.01 6.52
CA GLU A 73 6.68 14.72 5.63
C GLU A 73 6.19 13.77 4.54
N VAL A 74 4.92 13.89 4.16
CA VAL A 74 4.27 12.99 3.22
C VAL A 74 3.77 13.77 2.02
N VAL A 75 4.13 13.36 0.81
CA VAL A 75 3.70 13.98 -0.44
C VAL A 75 2.73 13.07 -1.17
N ARG A 76 1.61 13.62 -1.63
CA ARG A 76 0.62 12.89 -2.42
C ARG A 76 1.13 12.67 -3.85
N GLU A 77 0.97 11.47 -4.37
CA GLU A 77 1.18 11.13 -5.78
C GLU A 77 0.00 10.30 -6.26
N ASP A 78 -0.84 10.88 -7.13
CA ASP A 78 -1.91 10.12 -7.78
C ASP A 78 -1.37 9.47 -9.07
N LEU A 79 -1.48 8.15 -9.16
CA LEU A 79 -1.05 7.33 -10.29
C LEU A 79 -2.23 6.47 -10.74
N ASP A 80 -2.68 6.67 -11.97
CA ASP A 80 -3.90 6.06 -12.53
C ASP A 80 -5.11 6.27 -11.60
N VAL A 81 -5.68 5.18 -11.08
CA VAL A 81 -6.83 5.18 -10.17
C VAL A 81 -6.44 5.17 -8.70
N ASN A 82 -5.13 5.10 -8.40
CA ASN A 82 -4.62 4.92 -7.05
C ASN A 82 -3.95 6.20 -6.53
N THR A 83 -4.21 6.53 -5.27
CA THR A 83 -3.43 7.53 -4.55
C THR A 83 -2.29 6.82 -3.83
N TYR A 84 -1.06 7.25 -4.10
CA TYR A 84 0.13 6.83 -3.39
C TYR A 84 0.69 7.99 -2.56
N TRP A 85 1.55 7.63 -1.62
CA TRP A 85 2.26 8.58 -0.78
C TRP A 85 3.76 8.38 -0.94
N ARG A 86 4.48 9.49 -1.05
CA ARG A 86 5.93 9.53 -0.99
C ARG A 86 6.33 10.06 0.38
N VAL A 87 7.20 9.34 1.07
CA VAL A 87 7.54 9.57 2.47
C VAL A 87 8.95 10.11 2.55
N PHE A 88 9.10 11.26 3.19
CA PHE A 88 10.37 11.94 3.39
C PHE A 88 10.70 11.99 4.87
N VAL A 89 11.86 11.44 5.24
CA VAL A 89 12.32 11.43 6.64
C VAL A 89 13.28 12.58 6.84
N ARG A 90 13.04 13.37 7.89
CA ARG A 90 13.90 14.47 8.26
C ARG A 90 15.26 13.94 8.73
N VAL A 91 16.32 14.49 8.17
CA VAL A 91 17.71 14.22 8.60
C VAL A 91 17.89 14.65 10.07
N ALA A 92 18.75 13.97 10.82
CA ALA A 92 19.07 14.33 12.20
C ALA A 92 19.51 15.81 12.32
N ASP A 93 19.16 16.43 13.44
CA ASP A 93 19.30 17.88 13.63
C ASP A 93 20.77 18.35 13.48
N GLU A 94 21.74 17.49 13.81
CA GLU A 94 23.17 17.81 13.67
C GLU A 94 23.65 17.86 12.21
N TYR A 95 22.91 17.29 11.26
CA TYR A 95 23.25 17.22 9.84
C TYR A 95 22.36 18.09 8.94
N GLN A 96 21.59 19.02 9.53
CA GLN A 96 20.72 19.97 8.83
C GLN A 96 21.47 21.09 8.08
N SER A 97 22.79 20.98 7.95
CA SER A 97 23.65 21.86 7.14
C SER A 97 23.67 21.50 5.65
N GLY A 98 22.98 20.41 5.26
CA GLY A 98 22.93 19.92 3.88
C GLY A 98 23.99 18.89 3.53
N GLN A 99 24.70 18.36 4.53
CA GLN A 99 25.63 17.23 4.35
C GLN A 99 24.89 15.93 3.98
N LEU A 100 23.64 15.80 4.42
CA LEU A 100 22.75 14.68 4.14
C LEU A 100 21.39 15.19 3.66
N GLY A 101 20.72 14.38 2.83
CA GLY A 101 19.39 14.67 2.31
C GLY A 101 19.33 15.88 1.38
N GLU A 102 18.10 16.28 1.04
CA GLU A 102 17.82 17.44 0.19
C GLU A 102 16.60 18.21 0.71
N PRO A 103 16.49 19.52 0.42
CA PRO A 103 15.27 20.26 0.69
C PRO A 103 14.08 19.68 -0.09
N LEU A 104 12.89 19.73 0.50
CA LEU A 104 11.68 19.27 -0.17
C LEU A 104 11.39 20.13 -1.41
N ARG A 105 11.04 19.45 -2.50
CA ARG A 105 10.71 20.08 -3.79
C ARG A 105 9.22 20.08 -4.09
N ARG A 106 8.42 19.41 -3.26
CA ARG A 106 6.97 19.31 -3.38
C ARG A 106 6.32 19.57 -2.03
N MET A 107 5.20 20.26 -2.06
CA MET A 107 4.47 20.61 -0.84
C MET A 107 3.89 19.33 -0.20
N PRO A 108 4.14 19.10 1.10
CA PRO A 108 3.54 17.97 1.80
C PRO A 108 2.04 18.09 1.95
N TRP A 109 1.39 16.95 2.16
CA TRP A 109 -0.02 16.82 2.49
C TRP A 109 -0.21 16.92 4.00
N ASP A 110 -0.97 17.93 4.44
CA ASP A 110 -1.39 18.10 5.82
C ASP A 110 -2.64 17.27 6.12
N PHE A 111 -2.44 16.12 6.76
CA PHE A 111 -3.52 15.25 7.21
C PHE A 111 -4.29 15.80 8.42
N ALA A 112 -3.77 16.77 9.18
CA ALA A 112 -4.44 17.31 10.37
C ALA A 112 -5.51 18.35 10.00
N SER A 113 -5.36 19.00 8.85
CA SER A 113 -6.29 20.03 8.35
C SER A 113 -7.75 19.56 8.22
N ARG A 114 -8.00 18.28 7.94
CA ARG A 114 -9.37 17.71 7.90
C ARG A 114 -10.14 17.85 9.22
N ASN A 115 -9.45 18.04 10.34
CA ASN A 115 -10.05 18.16 11.67
C ASN A 115 -10.14 19.62 12.17
N GLN A 116 -9.88 20.61 11.31
CA GLN A 116 -9.79 22.03 11.67
C GLN A 116 -11.03 22.86 11.27
N GLY A 117 -12.13 22.21 10.91
CA GLY A 117 -13.39 22.89 10.56
C GLY A 117 -13.46 23.43 9.12
N ASP A 118 -12.46 23.15 8.29
CA ASP A 118 -12.45 23.45 6.87
C ASP A 118 -13.15 22.33 6.09
N VAL A 119 -14.25 22.66 5.41
CA VAL A 119 -15.09 21.68 4.68
C VAL A 119 -14.33 21.07 3.50
N GLU A 120 -13.57 21.86 2.75
CA GLU A 120 -12.82 21.37 1.59
C GLU A 120 -11.70 20.42 2.04
N ALA A 121 -10.95 20.79 3.08
CA ALA A 121 -9.92 19.93 3.66
C ALA A 121 -10.52 18.64 4.23
N TYR A 122 -11.70 18.71 4.85
CA TYR A 122 -12.40 17.51 5.33
C TYR A 122 -12.76 16.57 4.18
N GLU A 123 -13.36 17.08 3.11
CA GLU A 123 -13.77 16.28 1.94
C GLU A 123 -12.58 15.67 1.20
N GLN A 124 -11.46 16.39 1.11
CA GLN A 124 -10.25 15.93 0.44
C GLN A 124 -9.36 15.03 1.31
N GLY A 125 -9.69 14.84 2.59
CA GLY A 125 -8.84 14.08 3.51
C GLY A 125 -7.53 14.80 3.85
N GLY A 126 -7.59 16.11 3.96
CA GLY A 126 -6.46 17.00 4.19
C GLY A 126 -6.33 18.01 3.06
N ARG A 127 -5.20 18.72 3.04
CA ARG A 127 -4.84 19.66 1.97
C ARG A 127 -3.33 19.77 1.87
N LEU A 128 -2.82 20.44 0.84
CA LEU A 128 -1.40 20.81 0.83
C LEU A 128 -1.09 21.77 1.99
N ARG A 129 0.08 21.63 2.61
CA ARG A 129 0.57 22.58 3.61
C ARG A 129 0.61 24.00 3.02
N ALA A 130 0.38 24.99 3.87
CA ALA A 130 0.46 26.41 3.49
C ALA A 130 1.91 26.89 3.30
N GLU A 131 2.87 26.23 3.96
CA GLU A 131 4.29 26.58 3.95
C GLU A 131 5.14 25.33 3.70
N MET A 132 6.22 25.50 2.93
CA MET A 132 7.20 24.45 2.67
C MET A 132 8.02 24.20 3.95
N PRO A 133 8.09 22.97 4.48
CA PRO A 133 8.97 22.67 5.60
C PRO A 133 10.43 22.97 5.25
N SER A 134 11.11 23.64 6.18
CA SER A 134 12.54 23.93 6.03
C SER A 134 13.41 22.74 6.41
N GLY A 135 14.66 22.74 5.95
CA GLY A 135 15.66 21.71 6.24
C GLY A 135 15.73 20.58 5.21
N TYR A 136 16.47 19.54 5.56
CA TYR A 136 16.89 18.47 4.67
C TYR A 136 16.22 17.15 5.03
N TYR A 137 15.81 16.45 3.99
CA TYR A 137 15.03 15.23 4.07
C TYR A 137 15.60 14.16 3.14
N VAL A 138 15.42 12.90 3.53
CA VAL A 138 15.73 11.73 2.71
C VAL A 138 14.44 11.15 2.19
N ASP A 139 14.39 10.84 0.90
CA ASP A 139 13.28 10.12 0.29
C ASP A 139 13.33 8.64 0.70
N LEU A 140 12.56 8.29 1.73
CA LEU A 140 12.48 6.92 2.21
C LEU A 140 11.78 6.02 1.20
N THR A 141 10.82 6.54 0.41
CA THR A 141 10.11 5.75 -0.58
C THR A 141 11.06 5.28 -1.68
N GLN A 142 11.91 6.16 -2.19
CA GLN A 142 12.95 5.77 -3.14
C GLN A 142 13.95 4.81 -2.50
N LEU A 143 14.44 5.13 -1.29
CA LEU A 143 15.38 4.27 -0.59
C LEU A 143 14.83 2.86 -0.38
N ALA A 144 13.56 2.74 0.03
CA ALA A 144 12.89 1.46 0.20
C ALA A 144 12.78 0.70 -1.13
N ALA A 145 12.44 1.39 -2.23
CA ALA A 145 12.35 0.81 -3.56
C ALA A 145 13.69 0.23 -4.05
N ASP A 146 14.81 0.86 -3.71
CA ASP A 146 16.16 0.35 -4.07
C ASP A 146 16.46 -1.01 -3.42
N TYR A 147 15.84 -1.33 -2.28
CA TYR A 147 15.89 -2.64 -1.63
C TYR A 147 14.69 -3.55 -2.00
N GLY A 148 13.89 -3.11 -2.98
CA GLY A 148 12.71 -3.80 -3.51
C GLY A 148 11.54 -3.84 -2.54
N TRP A 149 11.38 -2.81 -1.72
CA TRP A 149 10.18 -2.56 -0.94
C TRP A 149 9.27 -1.57 -1.67
N GLU A 150 8.00 -1.90 -1.70
CA GLU A 150 6.97 -1.13 -2.38
C GLU A 150 6.08 -0.44 -1.35
N ARG A 151 5.76 0.81 -1.60
CA ARG A 151 4.71 1.54 -0.88
C ARG A 151 3.34 0.91 -1.15
N VAL A 152 2.45 1.00 -0.17
CA VAL A 152 1.05 0.56 -0.31
C VAL A 152 0.18 1.74 -0.78
N PRO A 153 -0.72 1.56 -1.76
CA PRO A 153 -1.66 2.61 -2.14
C PRO A 153 -2.63 2.90 -1.00
N ALA A 154 -3.16 4.11 -0.98
CA ALA A 154 -4.28 4.47 -0.12
C ALA A 154 -5.52 3.64 -0.51
N GLY A 155 -6.28 3.19 0.48
CA GLY A 155 -7.58 2.55 0.27
C GLY A 155 -8.59 3.54 -0.31
N SER A 156 -9.63 3.04 -1.00
CA SER A 156 -10.60 3.88 -1.70
C SER A 156 -11.33 4.91 -0.82
N ASP A 157 -11.41 4.67 0.49
CA ASP A 157 -12.06 5.53 1.49
C ASP A 157 -11.10 6.44 2.27
N TRP A 158 -9.81 6.51 1.90
CA TRP A 158 -8.76 7.21 2.67
C TRP A 158 -9.06 8.67 3.03
N ARG A 159 -9.85 9.36 2.19
CA ARG A 159 -10.24 10.75 2.44
C ARG A 159 -11.02 10.88 3.75
N ARG A 160 -11.94 9.93 3.97
CA ARG A 160 -12.82 9.87 5.15
C ARG A 160 -12.27 8.98 6.25
N ASN A 161 -11.29 8.14 5.95
CA ASN A 161 -10.74 7.15 6.87
C ASN A 161 -9.21 7.21 6.92
N PHE A 162 -8.68 7.77 8.00
CA PHE A 162 -7.23 7.93 8.17
C PHE A 162 -6.48 6.59 8.14
N ASN A 163 -7.09 5.52 8.66
CA ASN A 163 -6.48 4.18 8.68
C ASN A 163 -6.27 3.60 7.28
N SER A 164 -7.02 4.07 6.28
CA SER A 164 -6.84 3.64 4.89
C SER A 164 -5.81 4.48 4.12
N THR A 165 -5.16 5.46 4.76
CA THR A 165 -4.16 6.28 4.03
C THR A 165 -2.90 5.48 3.69
N ASN A 166 -2.50 4.51 4.51
CA ASN A 166 -1.44 3.54 4.23
C ASN A 166 -0.03 4.12 3.94
N TYR A 167 0.21 5.42 4.14
CA TYR A 167 1.52 6.02 3.86
C TYR A 167 2.65 5.40 4.70
N TRP A 168 2.31 4.78 5.84
CA TRP A 168 3.28 4.12 6.72
C TRP A 168 3.61 2.68 6.31
N LEU A 169 2.89 2.10 5.36
CA LEU A 169 3.01 0.68 5.01
C LEU A 169 3.90 0.48 3.79
N PHE A 170 4.83 -0.47 3.94
CA PHE A 170 5.67 -0.97 2.88
C PHE A 170 5.61 -2.50 2.84
N ASN A 171 5.65 -3.08 1.64
CA ASN A 171 5.67 -4.53 1.47
C ASN A 171 6.70 -4.98 0.42
N LYS A 172 7.06 -6.25 0.46
CA LYS A 172 7.96 -6.87 -0.50
C LYS A 172 7.33 -8.18 -0.97
N ARG A 173 6.61 -8.10 -2.09
CA ARG A 173 5.80 -9.20 -2.60
C ARG A 173 6.64 -10.32 -3.22
N ASP A 174 7.72 -9.95 -3.92
CA ASP A 174 8.58 -10.87 -4.68
C ASP A 174 7.78 -11.83 -5.60
N GLY A 175 6.69 -11.33 -6.20
CA GLY A 175 5.81 -12.11 -7.08
C GLY A 175 4.83 -13.06 -6.38
N LEU A 176 4.84 -13.13 -5.05
CA LEU A 176 3.89 -13.95 -4.29
C LEU A 176 2.53 -13.27 -4.19
N THR A 177 1.48 -14.08 -4.20
CA THR A 177 0.18 -13.68 -3.67
C THR A 177 0.25 -13.58 -2.14
N TRP A 178 -0.69 -12.85 -1.54
CA TRP A 178 -0.79 -12.74 -0.09
C TRP A 178 -0.92 -14.12 0.58
N TYR A 179 -1.68 -15.05 -0.02
CA TYR A 179 -1.87 -16.38 0.55
C TYR A 179 -0.58 -17.21 0.50
N GLU A 180 0.15 -17.21 -0.62
CA GLU A 180 1.44 -17.90 -0.72
C GLU A 180 2.43 -17.36 0.31
N ALA A 181 2.50 -16.04 0.46
CA ALA A 181 3.32 -15.39 1.49
C ALA A 181 2.93 -15.82 2.91
N MET A 182 1.63 -15.92 3.22
CA MET A 182 1.17 -16.44 4.51
C MET A 182 1.56 -17.91 4.74
N ARG A 183 1.58 -18.74 3.68
CA ARG A 183 1.95 -20.16 3.78
C ARG A 183 3.43 -20.38 4.10
N GLU A 184 4.28 -19.37 3.94
CA GLU A 184 5.67 -19.42 4.41
C GLU A 184 5.77 -19.39 5.95
N LEU A 185 4.78 -18.81 6.64
CA LEU A 185 4.77 -18.61 8.09
C LEU A 185 3.78 -19.52 8.83
N TYR A 186 2.67 -19.85 8.18
CA TYR A 186 1.53 -20.52 8.81
C TYR A 186 1.15 -21.78 8.03
N THR A 187 0.80 -22.82 8.77
CA THR A 187 0.13 -24.00 8.22
C THR A 187 -1.28 -23.64 7.72
N GLU A 188 -1.82 -24.42 6.79
CA GLU A 188 -3.17 -24.19 6.27
C GLU A 188 -4.24 -24.22 7.37
N ALA A 189 -4.10 -25.15 8.32
CA ALA A 189 -4.97 -25.24 9.49
C ALA A 189 -4.96 -23.95 10.34
N GLN A 190 -3.80 -23.29 10.45
CA GLN A 190 -3.69 -22.02 11.18
C GLN A 190 -4.29 -20.83 10.42
N LEU A 191 -4.34 -20.90 9.08
CA LEU A 191 -4.94 -19.84 8.26
C LEU A 191 -6.47 -19.86 8.31
N GLY A 192 -7.09 -21.01 8.60
CA GLY A 192 -8.54 -21.13 8.74
C GLY A 192 -9.29 -20.49 7.56
N GLY A 193 -10.16 -19.52 7.84
CA GLY A 193 -10.97 -18.82 6.83
C GLY A 193 -10.21 -17.96 5.82
N PHE A 194 -8.88 -17.84 5.95
CA PHE A 194 -8.03 -17.18 4.94
C PHE A 194 -7.60 -18.12 3.81
N ALA A 195 -7.77 -19.44 3.97
CA ALA A 195 -7.52 -20.38 2.89
C ALA A 195 -8.44 -20.09 1.69
N PRO A 196 -7.93 -20.09 0.45
CA PRO A 196 -8.77 -19.98 -0.72
C PRO A 196 -9.77 -21.13 -0.69
N ARG A 197 -11.06 -20.81 -0.84
CA ARG A 197 -12.07 -21.86 -1.01
C ARG A 197 -11.72 -22.63 -2.29
N PRO A 198 -11.79 -23.97 -2.30
CA PRO A 198 -11.69 -24.71 -3.54
C PRO A 198 -12.70 -24.10 -4.52
N SER A 199 -12.22 -23.72 -5.70
CA SER A 199 -13.09 -23.26 -6.77
C SER A 199 -13.95 -24.45 -7.19
N THR A 200 -15.16 -24.55 -6.65
CA THR A 200 -16.19 -25.35 -7.30
C THR A 200 -16.58 -24.55 -8.54
N ALA A 201 -15.80 -24.71 -9.62
CA ALA A 201 -16.25 -24.28 -10.93
C ALA A 201 -17.61 -24.96 -11.14
N ALA A 202 -18.68 -24.17 -11.21
CA ALA A 202 -19.94 -24.69 -11.72
C ALA A 202 -19.64 -25.32 -13.09
N PRO A 203 -20.15 -26.53 -13.39
CA PRO A 203 -19.95 -27.11 -14.72
C PRO A 203 -20.36 -26.05 -15.75
N ALA A 204 -19.49 -25.80 -16.73
CA ALA A 204 -19.78 -24.86 -17.80
C ALA A 204 -21.15 -25.23 -18.39
N PRO A 205 -22.03 -24.24 -18.65
CA PRO A 205 -23.28 -24.54 -19.33
C PRO A 205 -22.95 -25.24 -20.65
N ASP A 206 -23.54 -26.41 -20.86
CA ASP A 206 -23.38 -27.16 -22.11
C ASP A 206 -24.08 -26.40 -23.23
N ILE A 207 -23.29 -25.58 -23.94
CA ILE A 207 -23.72 -24.77 -25.08
C ILE A 207 -23.89 -25.60 -26.36
N SER A 208 -23.68 -26.93 -26.31
CA SER A 208 -23.90 -27.82 -27.46
C SER A 208 -25.37 -27.85 -27.91
N ALA A 209 -26.32 -27.50 -27.03
CA ALA A 209 -27.74 -27.45 -27.35
C ALA A 209 -28.17 -26.22 -28.17
N LEU A 210 -27.34 -25.17 -28.27
CA LEU A 210 -27.68 -23.94 -29.03
C LEU A 210 -27.38 -24.02 -30.53
N THR A 211 -26.81 -25.13 -31.02
CA THR A 211 -26.42 -25.28 -32.44
C THR A 211 -27.46 -26.02 -33.29
N GLN A 212 -28.58 -26.45 -32.71
CA GLN A 212 -29.70 -27.03 -33.48
C GLN A 212 -30.84 -26.01 -33.68
N LEU A 213 -30.57 -24.88 -34.32
CA LEU A 213 -31.65 -24.19 -35.05
C LEU A 213 -31.75 -24.83 -36.44
N PRO A 214 -32.94 -25.26 -36.89
CA PRO A 214 -33.13 -25.70 -38.27
C PRO A 214 -32.87 -24.52 -39.23
N PRO A 215 -32.35 -24.76 -40.44
CA PRO A 215 -32.16 -23.68 -41.41
C PRO A 215 -33.52 -23.06 -41.76
N ALA A 216 -33.55 -21.73 -41.85
CA ALA A 216 -34.70 -20.98 -42.30
C ALA A 216 -35.10 -21.43 -43.72
N SER A 217 -36.37 -21.82 -43.89
CA SER A 217 -36.94 -22.09 -45.20
C SER A 217 -36.81 -20.85 -46.09
N THR A 218 -36.10 -20.98 -47.20
CA THR A 218 -36.10 -19.97 -48.27
C THR A 218 -37.38 -20.16 -49.07
N GLU A 219 -38.38 -19.31 -48.87
CA GLU A 219 -39.49 -19.19 -49.82
C GLU A 219 -38.98 -18.42 -51.05
N ALA A 220 -38.87 -19.13 -52.17
CA ALA A 220 -38.57 -18.56 -53.47
C ALA A 220 -39.85 -17.92 -54.05
N THR A 221 -39.83 -16.61 -54.21
CA THR A 221 -40.76 -15.85 -55.06
C THR A 221 -40.66 -16.38 -56.50
N THR A 222 -41.73 -16.96 -57.02
CA THR A 222 -41.88 -17.19 -58.46
C THR A 222 -42.82 -16.12 -58.99
N GLU A 223 -42.22 -15.17 -59.71
CA GLU A 223 -42.86 -14.20 -60.58
C GLU A 223 -43.12 -14.90 -61.92
N GLU A 224 -44.38 -15.06 -62.31
CA GLU A 224 -44.77 -15.57 -63.62
C GLU A 224 -45.71 -14.55 -64.28
N THR A 225 -45.26 -14.00 -65.40
CA THR A 225 -46.05 -13.34 -66.46
C THR A 225 -45.39 -13.73 -67.79
N PRO A 226 -46.13 -13.84 -68.90
CA PRO A 226 -47.05 -12.82 -69.43
C PRO A 226 -48.52 -13.25 -69.52
#